data_AF-A0A0E0MDT7-F1
#
_entry.id   AF-A0A0E0MDT7-F1
#
_cell.length_a   1.000
_cell.length_b   1.000
_cell.length_c   1.000
_cell.angle_alpha   90.00
_cell.angle_beta   90.00
_cell.angle_gamma   90.00
#
_symmetry.space_group_name_H-M   'P 1'
#
loop_
_entity.id
_entity.type
_entity.pdbx_description
1 polymer ?
#
loop_
_entity_poly.entity_id
_entity_poly.type
_entity_poly.pdbx_seq_one_letter_code
_entity_poly.pdbx_strand_id
1 'polypeptide(L)'
;MLHLRKHLLPLLRVASHLPTSAASSSSLHLSRRRRRLLSTAATAATANPFSVEDYLVAACGLTGGQALKASKKLSHLNSPTKPDAVLAVISGVGLSRADLAAVVAADPMLLCARAHNVAHRLHSLRDRVGLSDADIARFLLAGGAYGLRKCDIAPRLEFWIGFVGSFDKLLPAVKLNNGFLVSDLDRVVKPNIALLQECGLSVCEIAKLTRLKWSVLSLSPERVKASVLCIEKLVVPRSSDRFKHHLLPLLRVASHLLTSAASSSSSSLHLSRRCLLSTAATAATANPFSVEDYLVAACGLTGGQALKASKKLSHLNSPTKPDAVLAVISGVGLSRADLAAVVAADPMLLCARAHNVAHRLHSLRDRVGLSDADIARFLLAGGAYGLRKCDIAPRLEFWIGFVGSFDKLLPAVKLNNGFLVSDLDRVVKPNIALLQECGLSVCEIAKLTRLKWSVLSLSPERVKASVLCIEKLVVPRSSDRFKHVLKSACWNSEDMLAMKMEFLRTTLGCSEDKLRAAVCMSPQILCLSNKILCQKIDFLISEVSLEREFIVERPWVLGYSLEKRMVPRHSVMKILRAMGLMKDAVDFSSSLPYSEKNFVARYIDPYKQAAPTLADSYTAACAGKMPAQVHL
;
A
#
# COMPACT_ATOMS: atom_id res chain seq x y z
N MET A 1 -1.25 26.85 -41.51
CA MET A 1 -2.67 27.26 -41.39
C MET A 1 -3.11 27.97 -42.65
N LEU A 2 -3.41 27.22 -43.73
CA LEU A 2 -4.15 27.62 -44.95
C LEU A 2 -3.84 26.63 -46.11
N HIS A 3 -4.09 25.33 -45.94
CA HIS A 3 -4.26 24.41 -47.09
C HIS A 3 -4.88 23.04 -46.77
N LEU A 4 -5.73 22.95 -45.73
CA LEU A 4 -6.45 21.71 -45.40
C LEU A 4 -7.91 22.00 -44.99
N ARG A 5 -8.52 22.96 -45.71
CA ARG A 5 -9.92 23.40 -45.50
C ARG A 5 -10.77 23.32 -46.78
N LYS A 6 -10.36 22.51 -47.77
CA LYS A 6 -11.04 22.40 -49.09
C LYS A 6 -11.43 20.96 -49.51
N HIS A 7 -11.38 19.96 -48.64
CA HIS A 7 -11.69 18.57 -49.03
C HIS A 7 -12.72 17.81 -48.18
N LEU A 8 -13.57 18.49 -47.40
CA LEU A 8 -14.63 17.82 -46.63
C LEU A 8 -15.95 18.60 -46.63
N LEU A 9 -16.50 18.87 -47.81
CA LEU A 9 -17.86 19.39 -48.02
C LEU A 9 -18.13 19.39 -49.53
N PRO A 10 -18.38 18.21 -50.15
CA PRO A 10 -19.74 17.96 -50.66
C PRO A 10 -20.07 16.47 -50.94
N LEU A 11 -20.67 15.70 -50.02
CA LEU A 11 -21.39 14.45 -50.37
C LEU A 11 -22.49 14.09 -49.33
N LEU A 12 -23.24 15.08 -48.87
CA LEU A 12 -24.48 14.87 -48.11
C LEU A 12 -25.57 15.84 -48.56
N ARG A 13 -26.36 15.43 -49.58
CA ARG A 13 -27.83 15.52 -49.68
C ARG A 13 -28.30 15.54 -51.14
N VAL A 14 -29.54 15.06 -51.32
CA VAL A 14 -30.34 14.90 -52.55
C VAL A 14 -30.12 13.52 -53.20
N ALA A 15 -31.11 12.64 -53.40
CA ALA A 15 -32.56 12.80 -53.52
C ALA A 15 -33.33 11.57 -52.99
N SER A 16 -34.51 11.83 -52.47
CA SER A 16 -35.64 10.90 -52.34
C SER A 16 -36.76 11.42 -53.23
N HIS A 17 -37.25 10.63 -54.20
CA HIS A 17 -38.65 10.69 -54.67
C HIS A 17 -39.02 9.37 -55.39
N LEU A 18 -40.21 8.88 -55.05
CA LEU A 18 -41.00 7.72 -55.54
C LEU A 18 -41.52 7.96 -57.00
N PRO A 19 -42.13 6.99 -57.74
CA PRO A 19 -43.39 6.31 -57.36
C PRO A 19 -43.65 4.85 -57.88
N THR A 20 -44.85 4.39 -57.51
CA THR A 20 -45.62 3.12 -57.55
C THR A 20 -46.04 2.48 -58.88
N SER A 21 -46.41 1.17 -58.80
CA SER A 21 -47.42 0.37 -59.56
C SER A 21 -46.82 -0.87 -60.28
N ALA A 22 -47.38 -2.09 -60.39
CA ALA A 22 -48.41 -2.90 -59.72
C ALA A 22 -48.41 -4.30 -60.42
N ALA A 23 -48.77 -5.36 -59.67
CA ALA A 23 -49.33 -6.67 -60.07
C ALA A 23 -48.57 -7.66 -61.02
N SER A 24 -48.25 -8.87 -60.53
CA SER A 24 -49.10 -10.07 -60.65
C SER A 24 -48.40 -11.39 -60.16
N SER A 25 -49.10 -12.11 -59.27
CA SER A 25 -49.23 -13.60 -59.09
C SER A 25 -48.00 -14.54 -59.18
N SER A 26 -47.75 -15.55 -58.33
CA SER A 26 -48.66 -16.43 -57.55
C SER A 26 -47.89 -17.31 -56.52
N SER A 27 -48.55 -17.63 -55.39
CA SER A 27 -48.58 -18.91 -54.64
C SER A 27 -47.29 -19.46 -53.96
N LEU A 28 -47.23 -19.98 -52.72
CA LEU A 28 -48.18 -20.64 -51.82
C LEU A 28 -47.76 -20.48 -50.33
N HIS A 29 -48.78 -20.38 -49.45
CA HIS A 29 -48.89 -20.94 -48.07
C HIS A 29 -47.89 -20.54 -46.96
N LEU A 30 -48.28 -20.20 -45.73
CA LEU A 30 -49.57 -20.01 -45.08
C LEU A 30 -49.35 -19.16 -43.81
N SER A 31 -50.18 -18.14 -43.66
CA SER A 31 -50.40 -17.27 -42.50
C SER A 31 -51.00 -18.03 -41.28
N ARG A 32 -51.27 -17.53 -40.07
CA ARG A 32 -51.47 -16.18 -39.50
C ARG A 32 -51.66 -16.33 -37.97
N ARG A 33 -51.49 -15.21 -37.27
CA ARG A 33 -51.76 -14.99 -35.83
C ARG A 33 -53.25 -15.10 -35.43
N ARG A 34 -53.43 -15.30 -34.11
CA ARG A 34 -54.51 -14.89 -33.18
C ARG A 34 -55.77 -15.76 -33.06
N ARG A 35 -55.87 -16.48 -31.94
CA ARG A 35 -56.85 -16.33 -30.84
C ARG A 35 -56.91 -17.65 -30.07
N ARG A 36 -56.73 -17.64 -28.75
CA ARG A 36 -57.39 -18.60 -27.86
C ARG A 36 -57.76 -17.88 -26.56
N LEU A 37 -59.06 -17.70 -26.38
CA LEU A 37 -59.71 -17.61 -25.08
C LEU A 37 -60.13 -19.03 -24.68
N LEU A 38 -59.87 -19.35 -23.41
CA LEU A 38 -60.56 -20.30 -22.50
C LEU A 38 -60.79 -21.75 -22.97
N SER A 39 -60.05 -22.70 -22.37
CA SER A 39 -60.61 -23.64 -21.38
C SER A 39 -59.59 -24.74 -21.01
N THR A 40 -59.35 -24.85 -19.69
CA THR A 40 -58.97 -26.06 -18.90
C THR A 40 -58.16 -27.19 -19.54
N ALA A 41 -56.86 -27.20 -19.24
CA ALA A 41 -56.14 -28.42 -18.85
C ALA A 41 -54.91 -28.02 -18.03
N ALA A 42 -54.90 -28.39 -16.76
CA ALA A 42 -53.71 -28.32 -15.92
C ALA A 42 -52.66 -29.28 -16.47
N THR A 43 -51.46 -28.79 -16.80
CA THR A 43 -50.22 -29.58 -16.85
C THR A 43 -49.00 -28.64 -16.90
N ALA A 44 -48.28 -28.62 -15.78
CA ALA A 44 -46.88 -28.24 -15.57
C ALA A 44 -46.28 -27.13 -16.45
N ALA A 45 -46.36 -25.88 -15.98
CA ALA A 45 -45.45 -24.82 -16.42
C ALA A 45 -44.02 -25.14 -15.98
N THR A 46 -43.15 -25.46 -16.93
CA THR A 46 -41.69 -25.50 -16.72
C THR A 46 -41.21 -24.10 -16.38
N ALA A 47 -41.03 -23.83 -15.09
CA ALA A 47 -40.50 -22.57 -14.58
C ALA A 47 -39.10 -22.32 -15.16
N ASN A 48 -38.86 -21.11 -15.67
CA ASN A 48 -37.51 -20.66 -15.99
C ASN A 48 -36.60 -20.86 -14.76
N PRO A 49 -35.40 -21.44 -14.93
CA PRO A 49 -34.48 -21.62 -13.81
C PRO A 49 -34.16 -20.25 -13.19
N PHE A 50 -34.27 -20.17 -11.86
CA PHE A 50 -34.02 -18.94 -11.11
C PHE A 50 -32.61 -18.42 -11.36
N SER A 51 -32.52 -17.27 -12.05
CA SER A 51 -31.26 -16.58 -12.30
C SER A 51 -31.00 -15.57 -11.19
N VAL A 52 -29.98 -15.84 -10.37
CA VAL A 52 -29.57 -14.95 -9.27
C VAL A 52 -29.14 -13.57 -9.81
N GLU A 53 -28.52 -13.53 -10.98
CA GLU A 53 -28.07 -12.27 -11.59
C GLU A 53 -29.25 -11.39 -12.01
N ASP A 54 -30.22 -11.97 -12.73
CA ASP A 54 -31.42 -11.23 -13.16
C ASP A 54 -32.26 -10.80 -11.96
N TYR A 55 -32.35 -11.65 -10.93
CA TYR A 55 -33.01 -11.30 -9.67
C TYR A 55 -32.36 -10.08 -9.00
N LEU A 56 -31.03 -10.04 -8.89
CA LEU A 56 -30.32 -8.92 -8.25
C LEU A 56 -30.51 -7.61 -9.02
N VAL A 57 -30.60 -7.65 -10.36
CA VAL A 57 -30.89 -6.47 -11.16
C VAL A 57 -32.34 -6.01 -10.95
N ALA A 58 -33.30 -6.93 -11.06
CA ALA A 58 -34.73 -6.61 -11.01
C ALA A 58 -35.23 -6.25 -9.61
N ALA A 59 -34.88 -7.04 -8.59
CA ALA A 59 -35.38 -6.88 -7.22
C ALA A 59 -34.53 -5.91 -6.40
N CYS A 60 -33.19 -5.96 -6.55
CA CYS A 60 -32.28 -5.16 -5.73
C CYS A 60 -31.75 -3.90 -6.45
N GLY A 61 -31.99 -3.71 -7.74
CA GLY A 61 -31.57 -2.53 -8.49
C GLY A 61 -30.06 -2.45 -8.78
N LEU A 62 -29.35 -3.58 -8.76
CA LEU A 62 -27.92 -3.64 -9.07
C LEU A 62 -27.68 -3.41 -10.58
N THR A 63 -26.56 -2.78 -10.93
CA THR A 63 -26.06 -2.80 -12.31
C THR A 63 -25.63 -4.22 -12.71
N GLY A 64 -25.65 -4.57 -13.99
CA GLY A 64 -25.24 -5.90 -14.46
C GLY A 64 -23.85 -6.32 -13.95
N GLY A 65 -22.88 -5.40 -13.95
CA GLY A 65 -21.54 -5.69 -13.39
C GLY A 65 -21.51 -5.92 -11.87
N GLN A 66 -22.35 -5.22 -11.10
CA GLN A 66 -22.51 -5.48 -9.66
C GLN A 66 -23.22 -6.81 -9.40
N ALA A 67 -24.27 -7.11 -10.16
CA ALA A 67 -25.05 -8.34 -10.06
C ALA A 67 -24.17 -9.56 -10.36
N LEU A 68 -23.38 -9.53 -11.44
CA LEU A 68 -22.43 -10.59 -11.79
C LEU A 68 -21.34 -10.82 -10.73
N LYS A 69 -20.93 -9.76 -10.02
CA LYS A 69 -19.96 -9.89 -8.91
C LYS A 69 -20.61 -10.46 -7.65
N ALA A 70 -21.84 -10.06 -7.36
CA ALA A 70 -22.61 -10.48 -6.19
C ALA A 70 -23.14 -11.91 -6.32
N SER A 71 -23.60 -12.32 -7.51
CA SER A 71 -24.13 -13.65 -7.82
C SER A 71 -23.13 -14.76 -7.51
N LYS A 72 -21.83 -14.51 -7.71
CA LYS A 72 -20.74 -15.45 -7.35
C LYS A 72 -20.71 -15.82 -5.86
N LYS A 73 -21.18 -14.93 -4.96
CA LYS A 73 -21.29 -15.22 -3.52
C LYS A 73 -22.62 -15.91 -3.16
N LEU A 74 -23.58 -15.88 -4.07
CA LEU A 74 -24.96 -16.33 -3.88
C LEU A 74 -25.29 -17.55 -4.75
N SER A 75 -24.28 -18.33 -5.14
CA SER A 75 -24.43 -19.49 -6.05
C SER A 75 -25.32 -20.61 -5.51
N HIS A 76 -25.67 -20.58 -4.23
CA HIS A 76 -26.54 -21.54 -3.55
C HIS A 76 -28.00 -21.07 -3.46
N LEU A 77 -28.31 -19.88 -3.98
CA LEU A 77 -29.63 -19.30 -3.95
C LEU A 77 -30.45 -19.81 -5.14
N ASN A 78 -31.45 -20.65 -4.88
CA ASN A 78 -32.24 -21.30 -5.92
C ASN A 78 -33.69 -20.77 -6.02
N SER A 79 -34.06 -19.77 -5.19
CA SER A 79 -35.40 -19.21 -5.12
C SER A 79 -35.38 -17.77 -4.55
N PRO A 80 -36.32 -16.88 -4.96
CA PRO A 80 -36.43 -15.52 -4.45
C PRO A 80 -37.11 -15.41 -3.07
N THR A 81 -37.73 -16.49 -2.55
CA THR A 81 -38.55 -16.39 -1.32
C THR A 81 -37.79 -15.86 -0.10
N LYS A 82 -36.58 -16.38 0.13
CA LYS A 82 -35.72 -15.98 1.25
C LYS A 82 -35.15 -14.55 1.11
N PRO A 83 -34.57 -14.16 -0.03
CA PRO A 83 -34.05 -12.81 -0.20
C PRO A 83 -35.17 -11.78 -0.21
N ASP A 84 -36.35 -12.08 -0.77
CA ASP A 84 -37.52 -11.17 -0.73
C ASP A 84 -37.97 -10.89 0.69
N ALA A 85 -38.02 -11.92 1.55
CA ALA A 85 -38.36 -11.73 2.97
C ALA A 85 -37.33 -10.85 3.70
N VAL A 86 -36.05 -10.92 3.34
CA VAL A 86 -35.01 -10.06 3.91
C VAL A 86 -35.12 -8.63 3.36
N LEU A 87 -35.39 -8.47 2.07
CA LEU A 87 -35.59 -7.17 1.43
C LEU A 87 -36.79 -6.44 2.02
N ALA A 88 -37.91 -7.13 2.23
CA ALA A 88 -39.11 -6.55 2.85
C ALA A 88 -38.84 -6.00 4.26
N VAL A 89 -38.04 -6.72 5.06
CA VAL A 89 -37.63 -6.28 6.39
C VAL A 89 -36.73 -5.04 6.32
N ILE A 90 -35.77 -5.02 5.38
CA ILE A 90 -34.80 -3.91 5.26
C ILE A 90 -35.43 -2.68 4.60
N SER A 91 -36.41 -2.84 3.70
CA SER A 91 -37.13 -1.70 3.13
C SER A 91 -37.91 -0.90 4.18
N GLY A 92 -38.27 -1.53 5.30
CA GLY A 92 -38.92 -0.89 6.44
C GLY A 92 -38.03 0.11 7.22
N VAL A 93 -36.79 0.35 6.81
CA VAL A 93 -35.93 1.43 7.35
C VAL A 93 -35.85 2.66 6.44
N GLY A 94 -36.64 2.72 5.35
CA GLY A 94 -36.72 3.89 4.47
C GLY A 94 -35.57 4.05 3.48
N LEU A 95 -34.88 2.96 3.10
CA LEU A 95 -33.82 3.01 2.08
C LEU A 95 -34.39 3.32 0.70
N SER A 96 -33.74 4.23 -0.03
CA SER A 96 -34.03 4.41 -1.46
C SER A 96 -33.63 3.16 -2.25
N ARG A 97 -34.17 3.01 -3.47
CA ARG A 97 -33.79 1.89 -4.35
C ARG A 97 -32.28 1.87 -4.66
N ALA A 98 -31.65 3.04 -4.76
CA ALA A 98 -30.21 3.16 -4.96
C ALA A 98 -29.41 2.77 -3.71
N ASP A 99 -29.90 3.16 -2.51
CA ASP A 99 -29.25 2.81 -1.25
C ASP A 99 -29.35 1.32 -0.97
N LEU A 100 -30.50 0.71 -1.24
CA LEU A 100 -30.69 -0.74 -1.18
C LEU A 100 -29.69 -1.45 -2.10
N ALA A 101 -29.53 -0.98 -3.34
CA ALA A 101 -28.57 -1.53 -4.28
C ALA A 101 -27.13 -1.42 -3.76
N ALA A 102 -26.77 -0.29 -3.13
CA ALA A 102 -25.45 -0.08 -2.53
C ALA A 102 -25.19 -1.03 -1.35
N VAL A 103 -26.17 -1.21 -0.45
CA VAL A 103 -26.10 -2.13 0.69
C VAL A 103 -25.93 -3.58 0.22
N VAL A 104 -26.75 -4.01 -0.74
CA VAL A 104 -26.71 -5.37 -1.31
C VAL A 104 -25.41 -5.59 -2.08
N ALA A 105 -24.92 -4.62 -2.84
CA ALA A 105 -23.64 -4.72 -3.53
C ALA A 105 -22.45 -4.84 -2.56
N ALA A 106 -22.53 -4.19 -1.39
CA ALA A 106 -21.50 -4.23 -0.35
C ALA A 106 -21.46 -5.57 0.40
N ASP A 107 -22.61 -6.11 0.83
CA ASP A 107 -22.70 -7.47 1.43
C ASP A 107 -23.86 -8.29 0.85
N PRO A 108 -23.67 -8.94 -0.32
CA PRO A 108 -24.72 -9.75 -0.96
C PRO A 108 -25.25 -10.88 -0.07
N MET A 109 -24.40 -11.39 0.83
CA MET A 109 -24.76 -12.47 1.75
C MET A 109 -25.83 -12.07 2.78
N LEU A 110 -26.14 -10.78 2.92
CA LEU A 110 -27.26 -10.30 3.72
C LEU A 110 -28.58 -10.95 3.27
N LEU A 111 -28.76 -11.12 1.96
CA LEU A 111 -29.92 -11.76 1.35
C LEU A 111 -30.09 -13.24 1.77
N CYS A 112 -29.02 -13.87 2.27
CA CYS A 112 -29.05 -15.24 2.79
C CYS A 112 -29.30 -15.31 4.30
N ALA A 113 -29.49 -14.17 4.99
CA ALA A 113 -29.84 -14.16 6.40
C ALA A 113 -31.27 -14.67 6.62
N ARG A 114 -31.62 -14.97 7.88
CA ARG A 114 -33.00 -15.27 8.27
C ARG A 114 -33.74 -13.96 8.51
N ALA A 115 -34.83 -13.71 7.82
CA ALA A 115 -35.57 -12.44 7.89
C ALA A 115 -35.99 -12.06 9.32
N HIS A 116 -36.47 -13.02 10.13
CA HIS A 116 -36.82 -12.75 11.53
C HIS A 116 -35.62 -12.31 12.39
N ASN A 117 -34.41 -12.84 12.14
CA ASN A 117 -33.21 -12.41 12.85
C ASN A 117 -32.81 -10.98 12.45
N VAL A 118 -32.93 -10.66 11.17
CA VAL A 118 -32.68 -9.30 10.67
C VAL A 118 -33.69 -8.32 11.28
N ALA A 119 -34.98 -8.67 11.28
CA ALA A 119 -36.05 -7.85 11.86
C ALA A 119 -35.84 -7.61 13.35
N HIS A 120 -35.58 -8.67 14.13
CA HIS A 120 -35.30 -8.57 15.56
C HIS A 120 -34.08 -7.66 15.83
N ARG A 121 -33.00 -7.80 15.05
CA ARG A 121 -31.80 -6.97 15.22
C ARG A 121 -32.08 -5.52 14.87
N LEU A 122 -32.84 -5.23 13.81
CA LEU A 122 -33.26 -3.86 13.47
C LEU A 122 -34.14 -3.26 14.57
N HIS A 123 -35.06 -4.03 15.15
CA HIS A 123 -35.87 -3.58 16.28
C HIS A 123 -35.00 -3.29 17.50
N SER A 124 -34.02 -4.14 17.81
CA SER A 124 -33.07 -3.88 18.89
C SER A 124 -32.23 -2.63 18.65
N LEU A 125 -31.89 -2.28 17.41
CA LEU A 125 -31.23 -1.00 17.10
C LEU A 125 -32.12 0.21 17.40
N ARG A 126 -33.42 0.11 17.18
CA ARG A 126 -34.38 1.17 17.49
C ARG A 126 -34.58 1.29 18.99
N ASP A 127 -34.95 0.20 19.63
CA ASP A 127 -35.46 0.20 21.00
C ASP A 127 -34.33 0.29 22.04
N ARG A 128 -33.24 -0.44 21.81
CA ARG A 128 -32.13 -0.51 22.76
C ARG A 128 -31.07 0.56 22.52
N VAL A 129 -30.74 0.82 21.26
CA VAL A 129 -29.68 1.80 20.90
C VAL A 129 -30.26 3.19 20.67
N GLY A 130 -31.57 3.31 20.41
CA GLY A 130 -32.23 4.59 20.16
C GLY A 130 -31.99 5.13 18.75
N LEU A 131 -31.63 4.29 17.77
CA LEU A 131 -31.36 4.75 16.41
C LEU A 131 -32.66 4.98 15.64
N SER A 132 -32.75 6.13 14.97
CA SER A 132 -33.82 6.42 14.01
C SER A 132 -33.70 5.53 12.77
N ASP A 133 -34.77 5.40 11.99
CA ASP A 133 -34.72 4.68 10.70
C ASP A 133 -33.68 5.29 9.75
N ALA A 134 -33.54 6.62 9.76
CA ALA A 134 -32.50 7.32 9.01
C ALA A 134 -31.09 6.93 9.48
N ASP A 135 -30.85 6.81 10.80
CA ASP A 135 -29.56 6.38 11.34
C ASP A 135 -29.25 4.92 10.99
N ILE A 136 -30.25 4.04 11.04
CA ILE A 136 -30.12 2.64 10.64
C ILE A 136 -29.80 2.55 9.14
N ALA A 137 -30.44 3.36 8.30
CA ALA A 137 -30.12 3.45 6.88
C ALA A 137 -28.67 3.90 6.64
N ARG A 138 -28.22 4.96 7.34
CA ARG A 138 -26.82 5.41 7.29
C ARG A 138 -25.85 4.33 7.76
N PHE A 139 -26.18 3.60 8.83
CA PHE A 139 -25.38 2.49 9.35
C PHE A 139 -25.21 1.37 8.32
N LEU A 140 -26.31 0.97 7.69
CA LEU A 140 -26.29 -0.06 6.65
C LEU A 140 -25.41 0.35 5.46
N LEU A 141 -25.54 1.60 5.00
CA LEU A 141 -24.74 2.17 3.92
C LEU A 141 -23.25 2.28 4.28
N ALA A 142 -22.93 2.51 5.55
CA ALA A 142 -21.55 2.49 6.04
C ALA A 142 -20.97 1.07 6.14
N GLY A 143 -21.72 0.00 5.84
CA GLY A 143 -21.25 -1.39 5.91
C GLY A 143 -21.69 -2.13 7.16
N GLY A 144 -22.64 -1.57 7.93
CA GLY A 144 -23.25 -2.20 9.11
C GLY A 144 -24.03 -3.48 8.81
N ALA A 145 -24.43 -3.71 7.56
CA ALA A 145 -25.07 -4.94 7.08
C ALA A 145 -24.29 -6.22 7.46
N TYR A 146 -22.96 -6.14 7.47
CA TYR A 146 -22.10 -7.24 7.87
C TYR A 146 -22.33 -7.67 9.33
N GLY A 147 -22.38 -6.71 10.26
CA GLY A 147 -22.68 -6.97 11.67
C GLY A 147 -24.10 -7.49 11.86
N LEU A 148 -25.05 -6.87 11.15
CA LEU A 148 -26.47 -7.21 11.19
C LEU A 148 -26.75 -8.64 10.74
N ARG A 149 -25.94 -9.19 9.81
CA ARG A 149 -25.99 -10.60 9.42
C ARG A 149 -25.35 -11.53 10.46
N LYS A 150 -24.26 -11.12 11.10
CA LYS A 150 -23.37 -12.01 11.86
C LYS A 150 -23.75 -12.19 13.33
N CYS A 151 -24.19 -11.16 14.03
CA CYS A 151 -24.46 -11.25 15.46
C CYS A 151 -25.58 -10.30 15.90
N ASP A 152 -26.02 -10.42 17.16
CA ASP A 152 -26.75 -9.34 17.79
C ASP A 152 -25.80 -8.14 17.96
N ILE A 153 -26.14 -7.05 17.27
CA ILE A 153 -25.25 -5.92 17.05
C ILE A 153 -25.58 -4.75 17.99
N ALA A 154 -26.78 -4.71 18.56
CA ALA A 154 -27.24 -3.64 19.44
C ALA A 154 -26.36 -3.44 20.69
N PRO A 155 -26.08 -4.46 21.53
CA PRO A 155 -25.16 -4.32 22.67
C PRO A 155 -23.76 -3.84 22.27
N ARG A 156 -23.34 -4.15 21.03
CA ARG A 156 -22.02 -3.77 20.53
C ARG A 156 -21.98 -2.32 20.12
N LEU A 157 -23.01 -1.85 19.42
CA LEU A 157 -23.13 -0.44 19.06
C LEU A 157 -23.31 0.43 20.29
N GLU A 158 -24.09 0.01 21.29
CA GLU A 158 -24.23 0.70 22.57
C GLU A 158 -22.86 0.93 23.23
N PHE A 159 -22.04 -0.13 23.35
CA PHE A 159 -20.67 -0.03 23.84
C PHE A 159 -19.82 0.94 23.02
N TRP A 160 -19.81 0.80 21.69
CA TRP A 160 -18.95 1.61 20.82
C TRP A 160 -19.40 3.07 20.75
N ILE A 161 -20.69 3.35 20.82
CA ILE A 161 -21.23 4.72 20.90
C ILE A 161 -20.79 5.35 22.21
N GLY A 162 -20.91 4.64 23.34
CA GLY A 162 -20.40 5.10 24.64
C GLY A 162 -18.89 5.34 24.63
N PHE A 163 -18.13 4.44 24.01
CA PHE A 163 -16.66 4.52 23.96
C PHE A 163 -16.14 5.68 23.08
N VAL A 164 -16.84 5.98 21.98
CA VAL A 164 -16.41 6.97 20.98
C VAL A 164 -17.11 8.32 21.17
N GLY A 165 -18.17 8.32 21.97
CA GLY A 165 -18.94 9.46 22.43
C GLY A 165 -20.16 9.80 21.60
N SER A 166 -20.32 9.27 20.37
CA SER A 166 -21.56 9.38 19.60
C SER A 166 -21.62 8.40 18.42
N PHE A 167 -22.82 8.15 17.93
CA PHE A 167 -23.06 7.36 16.72
C PHE A 167 -22.45 8.00 15.46
N ASP A 168 -22.52 9.33 15.31
CA ASP A 168 -21.91 10.03 14.17
C ASP A 168 -20.38 9.90 14.14
N LYS A 169 -19.74 9.88 15.31
CA LYS A 169 -18.29 9.67 15.39
C LYS A 169 -17.89 8.22 15.09
N LEU A 170 -18.82 7.27 15.23
CA LEU A 170 -18.64 5.86 14.93
C LEU A 170 -18.83 5.56 13.43
N LEU A 171 -19.70 6.26 12.72
CA LEU A 171 -20.06 5.93 11.34
C LEU A 171 -18.86 5.89 10.35
N PRO A 172 -17.90 6.84 10.37
CA PRO A 172 -16.71 6.77 9.53
C PRO A 172 -15.86 5.52 9.78
N ALA A 173 -15.85 5.01 11.02
CA ALA A 173 -15.15 3.80 11.39
C ALA A 173 -15.72 2.57 10.70
N VAL A 174 -17.05 2.44 10.74
CA VAL A 174 -17.79 1.33 10.13
C VAL A 174 -17.52 1.27 8.64
N LYS A 175 -17.49 2.45 7.97
CA LYS A 175 -17.17 2.59 6.54
C LYS A 175 -15.75 2.18 6.18
N LEU A 176 -14.79 2.43 7.05
CA LEU A 176 -13.39 2.06 6.84
C LEU A 176 -13.13 0.58 7.11
N ASN A 177 -13.73 0.02 8.16
CA ASN A 177 -13.62 -1.39 8.53
C ASN A 177 -14.79 -1.80 9.43
N ASN A 178 -15.67 -2.68 8.96
CA ASN A 178 -16.82 -3.17 9.71
C ASN A 178 -16.53 -4.46 10.52
N GLY A 179 -15.31 -4.99 10.50
CA GLY A 179 -14.95 -6.24 11.20
C GLY A 179 -14.95 -6.13 12.73
N PHE A 180 -14.73 -4.93 13.28
CA PHE A 180 -14.77 -4.72 14.74
C PHE A 180 -16.19 -4.88 15.31
N LEU A 181 -17.23 -4.68 14.47
CA LEU A 181 -18.63 -4.81 14.86
C LEU A 181 -19.00 -6.23 15.30
N VAL A 182 -18.22 -7.24 14.91
CA VAL A 182 -18.46 -8.64 15.27
C VAL A 182 -17.43 -9.19 16.28
N SER A 183 -16.48 -8.36 16.71
CA SER A 183 -15.41 -8.77 17.64
C SER A 183 -15.93 -8.88 19.06
N ASP A 184 -15.74 -10.03 19.71
CA ASP A 184 -16.24 -10.31 21.07
C ASP A 184 -15.84 -9.23 22.09
N LEU A 185 -16.82 -8.56 22.69
CA LEU A 185 -16.55 -7.43 23.58
C LEU A 185 -15.90 -7.90 24.88
N ASP A 186 -16.41 -8.97 25.48
CA ASP A 186 -16.00 -9.41 26.81
C ASP A 186 -14.70 -10.22 26.76
N ARG A 187 -14.49 -10.99 25.69
CA ARG A 187 -13.29 -11.85 25.57
C ARG A 187 -12.11 -11.16 24.87
N VAL A 188 -12.36 -10.12 24.08
CA VAL A 188 -11.31 -9.50 23.24
C VAL A 188 -11.20 -8.01 23.49
N VAL A 189 -12.28 -7.25 23.30
CA VAL A 189 -12.19 -5.77 23.30
C VAL A 189 -11.95 -5.19 24.69
N LYS A 190 -12.77 -5.56 25.69
CA LYS A 190 -12.63 -5.07 27.07
C LYS A 190 -11.28 -5.46 27.69
N PRO A 191 -10.78 -6.71 27.57
CA PRO A 191 -9.45 -7.08 28.05
C PRO A 191 -8.33 -6.29 27.38
N ASN A 192 -8.42 -6.01 26.07
CA ASN A 192 -7.43 -5.19 25.38
C ASN A 192 -7.45 -3.74 25.86
N ILE A 193 -8.63 -3.17 26.12
CA ILE A 193 -8.75 -1.81 26.67
C ILE A 193 -8.14 -1.77 28.07
N ALA A 194 -8.48 -2.72 28.95
CA ALA A 194 -7.94 -2.80 30.30
C ALA A 194 -6.40 -2.91 30.28
N LEU A 195 -5.85 -3.79 29.44
CA LEU A 195 -4.40 -3.95 29.31
C LEU A 195 -3.70 -2.71 28.76
N LEU A 196 -4.34 -1.96 27.85
CA LEU A 196 -3.79 -0.67 27.38
C LEU A 196 -3.86 0.41 28.47
N GLN A 197 -4.90 0.39 29.31
CA GLN A 197 -5.00 1.28 30.47
C GLN A 197 -3.95 0.96 31.54
N GLU A 198 -3.67 -0.32 31.79
CA GLU A 198 -2.54 -0.77 32.63
C GLU A 198 -1.18 -0.31 32.07
N CYS A 199 -1.09 -0.09 30.76
CA CYS A 199 0.08 0.49 30.10
C CYS A 199 0.10 2.03 30.13
N GLY A 200 -0.77 2.66 30.93
CA GLY A 200 -0.83 4.10 31.12
C GLY A 200 -1.54 4.88 30.01
N LEU A 201 -2.24 4.23 29.08
CA LEU A 201 -3.06 4.93 28.08
C LEU A 201 -4.42 5.32 28.66
N SER A 202 -4.77 6.60 28.54
CA SER A 202 -6.11 7.09 28.85
C SER A 202 -7.15 6.56 27.86
N VAL A 203 -8.42 6.51 28.28
CA VAL A 203 -9.55 6.15 27.41
C VAL A 203 -9.57 7.03 26.15
N CYS A 204 -9.27 8.32 26.29
CA CYS A 204 -9.16 9.26 25.18
C CYS A 204 -8.05 8.90 24.18
N GLU A 205 -6.89 8.46 24.65
CA GLU A 205 -5.78 8.02 23.79
C GLU A 205 -6.14 6.71 23.07
N ILE A 206 -6.75 5.75 23.78
CA ILE A 206 -7.21 4.49 23.17
C ILE A 206 -8.28 4.78 22.11
N ALA A 207 -9.22 5.69 22.38
CA ALA A 207 -10.23 6.13 21.41
C ALA A 207 -9.61 6.86 20.20
N LYS A 208 -8.53 7.63 20.38
CA LYS A 208 -7.77 8.23 19.26
C LYS A 208 -7.05 7.15 18.42
N LEU A 209 -6.55 6.10 19.05
CA LEU A 209 -5.92 4.97 18.35
C LEU A 209 -6.92 4.18 17.53
N THR A 210 -8.11 3.93 18.07
CA THR A 210 -9.17 3.23 17.35
C THR A 210 -9.66 4.04 16.17
N ARG A 211 -9.81 5.37 16.31
CA ARG A 211 -10.14 6.28 15.21
C ARG A 211 -9.18 6.16 14.02
N LEU A 212 -7.88 6.03 14.28
CA LEU A 212 -6.87 5.81 13.25
C LEU A 212 -6.87 4.36 12.73
N LYS A 213 -7.17 3.39 13.60
CA LYS A 213 -7.18 1.96 13.24
C LYS A 213 -7.93 1.04 14.24
N TRP A 214 -9.19 0.76 13.94
CA TRP A 214 -10.10 -0.06 14.76
C TRP A 214 -9.64 -1.50 15.00
N SER A 215 -8.87 -2.06 14.08
CA SER A 215 -8.39 -3.44 14.17
C SER A 215 -7.33 -3.67 15.26
N VAL A 216 -6.97 -2.65 16.03
CA VAL A 216 -6.08 -2.78 17.20
C VAL A 216 -6.82 -3.42 18.37
N LEU A 217 -8.06 -3.00 18.65
CA LEU A 217 -8.85 -3.57 19.75
C LEU A 217 -9.45 -4.93 19.44
N SER A 218 -9.47 -5.33 18.16
CA SER A 218 -9.87 -6.68 17.73
C SER A 218 -8.68 -7.66 17.63
N LEU A 219 -7.48 -7.28 18.08
CA LEU A 219 -6.35 -8.21 18.22
C LEU A 219 -6.67 -9.25 19.30
N SER A 220 -6.20 -10.49 19.16
CA SER A 220 -6.30 -11.42 20.28
C SER A 220 -5.53 -10.86 21.50
N PRO A 221 -6.04 -10.99 22.73
CA PRO A 221 -5.38 -10.46 23.92
C PRO A 221 -3.92 -10.88 24.05
N GLU A 222 -3.60 -12.12 23.66
CA GLU A 222 -2.23 -12.64 23.65
C GLU A 222 -1.28 -11.88 22.73
N ARG A 223 -1.77 -11.33 21.61
CA ARG A 223 -0.94 -10.51 20.71
C ARG A 223 -0.71 -9.11 21.25
N VAL A 224 -1.67 -8.55 21.97
CA VAL A 224 -1.50 -7.25 22.65
C VAL A 224 -0.52 -7.42 23.81
N LYS A 225 -0.67 -8.48 24.61
CA LYS A 225 0.30 -8.90 25.65
C LYS A 225 1.70 -9.11 25.09
N ALA A 226 1.84 -9.83 23.97
CA ALA A 226 3.14 -10.04 23.34
C ALA A 226 3.79 -8.72 22.87
N SER A 227 2.98 -7.75 22.42
CA SER A 227 3.47 -6.43 22.02
C SER A 227 3.95 -5.61 23.23
N VAL A 228 3.23 -5.72 24.36
CA VAL A 228 3.62 -5.12 25.65
C VAL A 228 4.90 -5.75 26.19
N LEU A 229 4.97 -7.09 26.26
CA LEU A 229 6.16 -7.84 26.70
C LEU A 229 7.39 -7.55 25.83
N CYS A 230 7.20 -7.32 24.53
CA CYS A 230 8.29 -6.95 23.62
C CYS A 230 8.95 -5.62 24.01
N ILE A 231 8.19 -4.68 24.59
CA ILE A 231 8.70 -3.36 25.00
C ILE A 231 9.26 -3.44 26.42
N GLU A 232 8.67 -4.24 27.30
CA GLU A 232 9.20 -4.48 28.65
C GLU A 232 10.61 -5.09 28.60
N LYS A 233 10.87 -5.99 27.63
CA LYS A 233 12.21 -6.54 27.38
C LYS A 233 13.26 -5.50 26.97
N LEU A 234 12.84 -4.28 26.63
CA LEU A 234 13.72 -3.14 26.34
C LEU A 234 13.99 -2.26 27.57
N VAL A 235 13.62 -2.72 28.78
CA VAL A 235 13.80 -2.02 30.07
C VAL A 235 13.11 -0.65 30.09
N VAL A 236 11.91 -0.56 29.47
CA VAL A 236 11.09 0.64 29.50
C VAL A 236 9.91 0.42 30.47
N PRO A 237 9.80 1.20 31.57
CA PRO A 237 8.69 1.06 32.51
C PRO A 237 7.34 1.37 31.85
N ARG A 238 6.28 0.60 32.18
CA ARG A 238 4.92 0.78 31.63
C ARG A 238 4.36 2.19 31.82
N SER A 239 4.78 2.89 32.88
CA SER A 239 4.35 4.24 33.22
C SER A 239 5.07 5.35 32.43
N SER A 240 6.12 5.04 31.66
CA SER A 240 6.89 6.04 30.92
C SER A 240 6.19 6.43 29.60
N ASP A 241 6.19 7.71 29.24
CA ASP A 241 5.73 8.14 27.91
C ASP A 241 6.53 7.50 26.77
N ARG A 242 7.79 7.10 27.04
CA ARG A 242 8.61 6.31 26.11
C ARG A 242 7.95 4.95 25.81
N PHE A 243 7.28 4.33 26.78
CA PHE A 243 6.57 3.05 26.58
C PHE A 243 5.42 3.22 25.59
N LYS A 244 4.60 4.26 25.79
CA LYS A 244 3.49 4.62 24.91
C LYS A 244 4.00 4.85 23.47
N HIS A 245 5.05 5.65 23.30
CA HIS A 245 5.62 5.94 21.98
C HIS A 245 6.09 4.71 21.19
N HIS A 246 6.51 3.63 21.86
CA HIS A 246 6.91 2.37 21.21
C HIS A 246 5.76 1.38 21.00
N LEU A 247 4.74 1.41 21.88
CA LEU A 247 3.58 0.52 21.82
C LEU A 247 2.67 0.84 20.64
N LEU A 248 2.43 2.12 20.34
CA LEU A 248 1.50 2.52 19.28
C LEU A 248 1.93 2.04 17.87
N PRO A 249 3.20 2.17 17.45
CA PRO A 249 3.66 1.63 16.17
C PRO A 249 3.56 0.11 16.09
N LEU A 250 3.92 -0.62 17.16
CA LEU A 250 3.87 -2.08 17.19
C LEU A 250 2.43 -2.61 17.07
N LEU A 251 1.49 -2.03 17.82
CA LEU A 251 0.08 -2.39 17.73
C LEU A 251 -0.49 -2.08 16.34
N ARG A 252 -0.09 -0.96 15.72
CA ARG A 252 -0.49 -0.62 14.34
C ARG A 252 0.03 -1.65 13.33
N VAL A 253 1.27 -2.12 13.47
CA VAL A 253 1.86 -3.16 12.62
C VAL A 253 1.19 -4.52 12.85
N ALA A 254 1.04 -4.95 14.10
CA ALA A 254 0.36 -6.19 14.46
C ALA A 254 -1.08 -6.26 13.93
N SER A 255 -1.74 -5.10 13.90
CA SER A 255 -3.07 -4.91 13.35
C SER A 255 -3.11 -4.92 11.80
N HIS A 256 -2.07 -4.44 11.10
CA HIS A 256 -1.99 -4.55 9.63
C HIS A 256 -1.96 -6.01 9.17
N LEU A 257 -1.31 -6.88 9.94
CA LEU A 257 -1.25 -8.31 9.67
C LEU A 257 -2.64 -8.98 9.78
N LEU A 258 -3.52 -8.48 10.65
CA LEU A 258 -4.91 -8.97 10.77
C LEU A 258 -5.80 -8.54 9.61
N THR A 259 -5.69 -7.29 9.14
CA THR A 259 -6.49 -6.81 8.00
C THR A 259 -6.12 -7.52 6.70
N SER A 260 -4.85 -7.95 6.57
CA SER A 260 -4.36 -8.81 5.50
C SER A 260 -4.81 -10.27 5.63
N ALA A 261 -5.00 -10.77 6.86
CA ALA A 261 -5.46 -12.14 7.11
C ALA A 261 -6.99 -12.28 6.99
N ALA A 262 -7.76 -11.27 7.40
CA ALA A 262 -9.23 -11.26 7.32
C ALA A 262 -9.78 -11.16 5.87
N SER A 263 -8.97 -10.67 4.94
CA SER A 263 -9.24 -10.73 3.50
C SER A 263 -8.87 -12.09 2.87
N SER A 264 -8.27 -12.99 3.65
CA SER A 264 -7.79 -14.32 3.24
C SER A 264 -8.51 -15.49 3.94
N SER A 265 -9.40 -15.22 4.92
CA SER A 265 -10.06 -16.26 5.71
C SER A 265 -11.46 -16.62 5.18
N SER A 266 -11.48 -17.51 4.18
CA SER A 266 -12.62 -18.41 3.93
C SER A 266 -12.16 -19.84 3.67
N SER A 267 -11.06 -20.26 4.28
CA SER A 267 -10.58 -21.66 4.23
C SER A 267 -9.57 -21.91 5.36
N SER A 268 -10.04 -22.00 6.61
CA SER A 268 -9.26 -22.65 7.68
C SER A 268 -10.11 -22.87 8.93
N LEU A 269 -10.99 -23.87 8.88
CA LEU A 269 -11.44 -24.59 10.06
C LEU A 269 -11.56 -26.06 9.67
N HIS A 270 -10.43 -26.77 9.63
CA HIS A 270 -10.35 -28.22 9.83
C HIS A 270 -8.87 -28.60 9.93
N LEU A 271 -8.23 -28.26 11.04
CA LEU A 271 -7.01 -28.95 11.46
C LEU A 271 -6.83 -28.81 12.97
N SER A 272 -7.50 -29.66 13.74
CA SER A 272 -7.15 -30.00 15.13
C SER A 272 -7.98 -31.20 15.57
N ARG A 273 -7.56 -32.39 15.14
CA ARG A 273 -7.78 -33.65 15.86
C ARG A 273 -6.99 -34.75 15.17
N ARG A 274 -5.78 -35.02 15.66
CA ARG A 274 -5.19 -36.38 15.64
C ARG A 274 -4.23 -36.55 16.80
N CYS A 275 -4.71 -37.27 17.81
CA CYS A 275 -4.02 -38.34 18.53
C CYS A 275 -5.16 -39.07 19.26
N LEU A 276 -5.46 -40.35 19.05
CA LEU A 276 -4.60 -41.51 19.28
C LEU A 276 -5.10 -42.78 18.54
N LEU A 277 -4.14 -43.65 18.21
CA LEU A 277 -4.15 -45.13 18.05
C LEU A 277 -4.60 -45.81 16.73
N SER A 278 -3.61 -46.51 16.11
CA SER A 278 -3.59 -47.85 15.46
C SER A 278 -4.63 -48.19 14.36
N THR A 279 -4.38 -48.84 13.21
CA THR A 279 -3.35 -49.78 12.73
C THR A 279 -3.47 -49.89 11.18
N ALA A 280 -2.35 -50.16 10.49
CA ALA A 280 -2.19 -50.76 9.15
C ALA A 280 -3.11 -50.39 7.95
N ALA A 281 -2.54 -49.75 6.92
CA ALA A 281 -2.47 -50.26 5.53
C ALA A 281 -1.94 -49.16 4.58
N THR A 282 -0.99 -49.54 3.73
CA THR A 282 -0.24 -48.73 2.76
C THR A 282 -1.11 -48.19 1.62
N ALA A 283 -1.17 -46.87 1.47
CA ALA A 283 -1.51 -46.21 0.21
C ALA A 283 -0.53 -45.04 0.01
N ALA A 284 0.17 -45.03 -1.13
CA ALA A 284 1.18 -44.04 -1.47
C ALA A 284 0.58 -42.62 -1.45
N THR A 285 0.86 -41.86 -0.40
CA THR A 285 0.49 -40.44 -0.31
C THR A 285 1.51 -39.63 -1.08
N ALA A 286 1.09 -39.01 -2.19
CA ALA A 286 1.87 -37.99 -2.87
C ALA A 286 2.28 -36.89 -1.87
N ASN A 287 3.57 -36.58 -1.80
CA ASN A 287 4.09 -35.55 -0.91
C ASN A 287 3.35 -34.22 -1.14
N PRO A 288 2.97 -33.49 -0.08
CA PRO A 288 2.32 -32.18 -0.22
C PRO A 288 3.23 -31.21 -0.98
N PHE A 289 2.64 -30.42 -1.88
CA PHE A 289 3.36 -29.47 -2.73
C PHE A 289 4.18 -28.48 -1.89
N SER A 290 5.51 -28.59 -1.98
CA SER A 290 6.45 -27.68 -1.34
C SER A 290 6.75 -26.52 -2.28
N VAL A 291 6.28 -25.32 -1.92
CA VAL A 291 6.52 -24.10 -2.69
C VAL A 291 8.03 -23.79 -2.76
N GLU A 292 8.76 -24.07 -1.68
CA GLU A 292 10.20 -23.80 -1.62
C GLU A 292 10.98 -24.69 -2.60
N ASP A 293 10.73 -26.00 -2.56
CA ASP A 293 11.38 -26.95 -3.48
C ASP A 293 11.00 -26.67 -4.93
N TYR A 294 9.74 -26.30 -5.18
CA TYR A 294 9.27 -25.86 -6.50
C TYR A 294 10.04 -24.64 -7.00
N LEU A 295 10.26 -23.61 -6.17
CA LEU A 295 10.99 -22.41 -6.57
C LEU A 295 12.47 -22.70 -6.89
N VAL A 296 13.09 -23.65 -6.18
CA VAL A 296 14.46 -24.09 -6.50
C VAL A 296 14.47 -24.85 -7.82
N ALA A 297 13.62 -25.86 -7.97
CA ALA A 297 13.62 -26.76 -9.11
C ALA A 297 13.12 -26.11 -10.41
N ALA A 298 11.97 -25.42 -10.37
CA ALA A 298 11.34 -24.85 -11.55
C ALA A 298 11.86 -23.45 -11.87
N CYS A 299 12.09 -22.61 -10.85
CA CYS A 299 12.48 -21.21 -11.05
C CYS A 299 13.99 -20.94 -10.91
N GLY A 300 14.78 -21.91 -10.45
CA GLY A 300 16.24 -21.78 -10.32
C GLY A 300 16.71 -20.87 -9.18
N LEU A 301 15.88 -20.66 -8.15
CA LEU A 301 16.25 -19.86 -6.97
C LEU A 301 17.26 -20.61 -6.10
N THR A 302 18.12 -19.87 -5.40
CA THR A 302 18.91 -20.45 -4.29
C THR A 302 18.01 -20.77 -3.11
N GLY A 303 18.40 -21.70 -2.23
CA GLY A 303 17.59 -22.06 -1.05
C GLY A 303 17.19 -20.85 -0.20
N GLY A 304 18.12 -19.92 0.06
CA GLY A 304 17.82 -18.69 0.79
C GLY A 304 16.84 -17.75 0.07
N GLN A 305 16.90 -17.66 -1.26
CA GLN A 305 15.94 -16.90 -2.06
C GLN A 305 14.56 -17.57 -2.06
N ALA A 306 14.51 -18.89 -2.23
CA ALA A 306 13.29 -19.69 -2.24
C ALA A 306 12.56 -19.60 -0.89
N LEU A 307 13.26 -19.74 0.23
CA LEU A 307 12.71 -19.57 1.59
C LEU A 307 12.12 -18.17 1.81
N LYS A 308 12.76 -17.13 1.27
CA LYS A 308 12.27 -15.75 1.38
C LYS A 308 11.02 -15.54 0.51
N ALA A 309 11.01 -16.12 -0.69
CA ALA A 309 9.94 -16.00 -1.67
C ALA A 309 8.70 -16.82 -1.28
N SER A 310 8.88 -18.03 -0.75
CA SER A 310 7.81 -18.96 -0.33
C SER A 310 6.88 -18.32 0.71
N LYS A 311 7.42 -17.48 1.61
CA LYS A 311 6.64 -16.69 2.58
C LYS A 311 5.58 -15.80 1.94
N LYS A 312 5.81 -15.30 0.72
CA LYS A 312 4.83 -14.50 -0.05
C LYS A 312 3.83 -15.38 -0.81
N LEU A 313 4.17 -16.64 -1.02
CA LEU A 313 3.47 -17.61 -1.86
C LEU A 313 2.82 -18.74 -1.07
N SER A 314 2.57 -18.52 0.23
CA SER A 314 2.02 -19.51 1.17
C SER A 314 0.65 -20.09 0.79
N HIS A 315 -0.02 -19.51 -0.21
CA HIS A 315 -1.33 -19.92 -0.73
C HIS A 315 -1.23 -20.73 -2.02
N LEU A 316 -0.03 -20.94 -2.59
CA LEU A 316 0.19 -21.81 -3.74
C LEU A 316 0.22 -23.27 -3.27
N ASN A 317 -0.78 -24.03 -3.70
CA ASN A 317 -0.93 -25.45 -3.36
C ASN A 317 -0.67 -26.40 -4.55
N SER A 318 -0.28 -25.85 -5.71
CA SER A 318 -0.09 -26.59 -6.95
C SER A 318 0.81 -25.82 -7.92
N PRO A 319 1.60 -26.52 -8.78
CA PRO A 319 2.46 -25.90 -9.78
C PRO A 319 1.72 -25.40 -11.03
N THR A 320 0.44 -25.76 -11.24
CA THR A 320 -0.26 -25.48 -12.51
C THR A 320 -0.33 -23.99 -12.87
N LYS A 321 -0.62 -23.13 -11.88
CA LYS A 321 -0.67 -21.67 -12.09
C LYS A 321 0.71 -21.05 -12.32
N PRO A 322 1.71 -21.29 -11.45
CA PRO A 322 3.03 -20.73 -11.65
C PRO A 322 3.67 -21.25 -12.95
N ASP A 323 3.49 -22.53 -13.31
CA ASP A 323 4.00 -23.08 -14.58
C ASP A 323 3.41 -22.37 -15.80
N ALA A 324 2.10 -22.11 -15.80
CA ALA A 324 1.46 -21.37 -16.89
C ALA A 324 2.02 -19.94 -17.03
N VAL A 325 2.34 -19.28 -15.91
CA VAL A 325 2.97 -17.95 -15.92
C VAL A 325 4.42 -18.03 -16.40
N LEU A 326 5.18 -19.02 -15.94
CA LEU A 326 6.56 -19.25 -16.36
C LEU A 326 6.65 -19.53 -17.87
N ALA A 327 5.75 -20.35 -18.41
CA ALA A 327 5.67 -20.63 -19.83
C ALA A 327 5.47 -19.34 -20.65
N VAL A 328 4.56 -18.47 -20.23
CA VAL A 328 4.32 -17.17 -20.89
C VAL A 328 5.55 -16.27 -20.85
N ILE A 329 6.23 -16.19 -19.71
CA ILE A 329 7.39 -15.30 -19.52
C ILE A 329 8.65 -15.86 -20.19
N SER A 330 8.77 -17.18 -20.32
CA SER A 330 9.90 -17.81 -21.02
C SER A 330 9.97 -17.39 -22.50
N GLY A 331 8.82 -17.05 -23.10
CA GLY A 331 8.74 -16.56 -24.48
C GLY A 331 9.33 -15.17 -24.73
N VAL A 332 9.90 -14.49 -23.73
CA VAL A 332 10.66 -13.23 -23.93
C VAL A 332 12.18 -13.45 -23.94
N GLY A 333 12.66 -14.71 -23.95
CA GLY A 333 14.08 -15.02 -24.08
C GLY A 333 14.91 -14.83 -22.80
N LEU A 334 14.30 -14.91 -21.62
CA LEU A 334 15.02 -14.86 -20.35
C LEU A 334 15.88 -16.11 -20.14
N SER A 335 17.14 -15.92 -19.76
CA SER A 335 17.97 -17.04 -19.29
C SER A 335 17.41 -17.61 -17.98
N ARG A 336 17.82 -18.84 -17.62
CA ARG A 336 17.39 -19.46 -16.36
C ARG A 336 17.79 -18.61 -15.14
N ALA A 337 18.96 -17.97 -15.19
CA ALA A 337 19.44 -17.08 -14.13
C ALA A 337 18.63 -15.77 -14.07
N ASP A 338 18.28 -15.20 -15.23
CA ASP A 338 17.46 -13.99 -15.31
C ASP A 338 16.04 -14.23 -14.82
N LEU A 339 15.44 -15.36 -15.19
CA LEU A 339 14.15 -15.80 -14.69
C LEU A 339 14.18 -15.93 -13.16
N ALA A 340 15.21 -16.56 -12.61
CA ALA A 340 15.40 -16.68 -11.17
C ALA A 340 15.49 -15.31 -10.49
N ALA A 341 16.23 -14.35 -11.08
CA ALA A 341 16.35 -12.99 -10.57
C ALA A 341 15.00 -12.24 -10.59
N VAL A 342 14.23 -12.37 -11.67
CA VAL A 342 12.88 -11.78 -11.79
C VAL A 342 11.92 -12.35 -10.75
N VAL A 343 11.90 -13.68 -10.59
CA VAL A 343 11.05 -14.36 -9.61
C VAL A 343 11.48 -14.03 -8.18
N ALA A 344 12.79 -13.96 -7.90
CA ALA A 344 13.28 -13.57 -6.58
C ALA A 344 12.90 -12.12 -6.23
N ALA A 345 12.86 -11.21 -7.22
CA ALA A 345 12.48 -9.83 -7.04
C ALA A 345 10.96 -9.66 -6.79
N ASP A 346 10.09 -10.31 -7.58
CA ASP A 346 8.64 -10.31 -7.37
C ASP A 346 8.01 -11.72 -7.47
N PRO A 347 8.10 -12.54 -6.40
CA PRO A 347 7.57 -13.92 -6.42
C PRO A 347 6.07 -13.97 -6.73
N MET A 348 5.34 -12.91 -6.37
CA MET A 348 3.90 -12.81 -6.59
C MET A 348 3.51 -12.78 -8.07
N LEU A 349 4.45 -12.57 -8.99
CA LEU A 349 4.24 -12.70 -10.43
C LEU A 349 3.68 -14.08 -10.78
N LEU A 350 4.15 -15.12 -10.10
CA LEU A 350 3.72 -16.51 -10.27
C LEU A 350 2.25 -16.76 -9.90
N CYS A 351 1.63 -15.85 -9.14
CA CYS A 351 0.21 -15.92 -8.82
C CYS A 351 -0.67 -15.11 -9.78
N ALA A 352 -0.08 -14.43 -10.76
CA ALA A 352 -0.84 -13.71 -11.77
C ALA A 352 -1.60 -14.69 -12.68
N ARG A 353 -2.62 -14.19 -13.38
CA ARG A 353 -3.31 -14.98 -14.40
C ARG A 353 -2.46 -14.99 -15.67
N ALA A 354 -2.06 -16.17 -16.14
CA ALA A 354 -1.20 -16.34 -17.31
C ALA A 354 -1.72 -15.56 -18.55
N HIS A 355 -3.02 -15.61 -18.85
CA HIS A 355 -3.60 -14.85 -19.97
C HIS A 355 -3.45 -13.33 -19.82
N ASN A 356 -3.54 -12.78 -18.60
CA ASN A 356 -3.33 -11.35 -18.37
C ASN A 356 -1.87 -10.98 -18.57
N VAL A 357 -0.94 -11.83 -18.11
CA VAL A 357 0.49 -11.64 -18.32
C VAL A 357 0.79 -11.68 -19.82
N ALA A 358 0.28 -12.67 -20.54
CA ALA A 358 0.47 -12.84 -21.98
C ALA A 358 -0.06 -11.63 -22.76
N HIS A 359 -1.30 -11.21 -22.48
CA HIS A 359 -1.88 -10.02 -23.10
C HIS A 359 -1.03 -8.77 -22.85
N ARG A 360 -0.56 -8.56 -21.61
CA ARG A 360 0.27 -7.41 -21.29
C ARG A 360 1.63 -7.45 -21.98
N LEU A 361 2.27 -8.62 -22.08
CA LEU A 361 3.50 -8.79 -22.85
C LEU A 361 3.29 -8.51 -24.34
N HIS A 362 2.17 -8.96 -24.91
CA HIS A 362 1.80 -8.64 -26.28
C HIS A 362 1.57 -7.13 -26.47
N SER A 363 0.85 -6.47 -25.55
CA SER A 363 0.71 -5.01 -25.59
C SER A 363 2.05 -4.26 -25.47
N LEU A 364 3.04 -4.79 -24.74
CA LEU A 364 4.38 -4.21 -24.70
C LEU A 364 5.09 -4.27 -26.06
N ARG A 365 4.85 -5.32 -26.84
CA ARG A 365 5.41 -5.44 -28.20
C ARG A 365 4.69 -4.51 -29.15
N ASP A 366 3.37 -4.67 -29.28
CA ASP A 366 2.60 -4.04 -30.34
C ASP A 366 2.38 -2.55 -30.12
N ARG A 367 2.09 -2.15 -28.88
CA ARG A 367 1.77 -0.76 -28.57
C ARG A 367 3.02 0.06 -28.23
N VAL A 368 3.93 -0.51 -27.44
CA VAL A 368 5.12 0.22 -26.97
C VAL A 368 6.30 0.04 -27.92
N GLY A 369 6.29 -1.01 -28.76
CA GLY A 369 7.39 -1.29 -29.70
C GLY A 369 8.60 -1.95 -29.03
N LEU A 370 8.44 -2.57 -27.86
CA LEU A 370 9.56 -3.22 -27.16
C LEU A 370 9.87 -4.58 -27.79
N SER A 371 11.16 -4.84 -28.05
CA SER A 371 11.64 -6.16 -28.44
C SER A 371 11.56 -7.14 -27.25
N ASP A 372 11.66 -8.45 -27.53
CA ASP A 372 11.74 -9.46 -26.46
C ASP A 372 12.93 -9.20 -25.53
N ALA A 373 14.07 -8.77 -26.07
CA ALA A 373 15.24 -8.37 -25.29
C ALA A 373 14.97 -7.15 -24.38
N ASP A 374 14.23 -6.15 -24.87
CA ASP A 374 13.83 -4.99 -24.06
C ASP A 374 12.86 -5.37 -22.95
N ILE A 375 11.91 -6.26 -23.25
CA ILE A 375 10.98 -6.79 -22.26
C ILE A 375 11.74 -7.58 -21.19
N ALA A 376 12.70 -8.42 -21.57
CA ALA A 376 13.56 -9.14 -20.62
C ALA A 376 14.33 -8.16 -19.71
N ARG A 377 14.97 -7.13 -20.29
CA ARG A 377 15.63 -6.04 -19.55
C ARG A 377 14.68 -5.33 -18.59
N PHE A 378 13.46 -5.01 -19.05
CA PHE A 378 12.42 -4.38 -18.23
C PHE A 378 12.05 -5.22 -17.02
N LEU A 379 11.84 -6.53 -17.22
CA LEU A 379 11.49 -7.44 -16.13
C LEU A 379 12.61 -7.53 -15.10
N LEU A 380 13.87 -7.65 -15.55
CA LEU A 380 15.07 -7.67 -14.70
C LEU A 380 15.26 -6.39 -13.90
N ALA A 381 14.90 -5.24 -14.47
CA ALA A 381 14.92 -3.97 -13.77
C ALA A 381 13.81 -3.85 -12.69
N GLY A 382 12.89 -4.82 -12.58
CA GLY A 382 11.78 -4.80 -11.62
C GLY A 382 10.43 -4.48 -12.24
N GLY A 383 10.32 -4.47 -13.56
CA GLY A 383 9.08 -4.23 -14.30
C GLY A 383 7.99 -5.30 -14.09
N ALA A 384 8.37 -6.48 -13.59
CA ALA A 384 7.45 -7.56 -13.20
C ALA A 384 6.34 -7.08 -12.25
N TYR A 385 6.64 -6.12 -11.37
CA TYR A 385 5.67 -5.52 -10.47
C TYR A 385 4.52 -4.83 -11.21
N GLY A 386 4.85 -4.03 -12.24
CA GLY A 386 3.87 -3.37 -13.10
C GLY A 386 3.10 -4.39 -13.94
N LEU A 387 3.83 -5.33 -14.56
CA LEU A 387 3.24 -6.40 -15.38
C LEU A 387 2.21 -7.23 -14.61
N ARG A 388 2.41 -7.45 -13.31
CA ARG A 388 1.45 -8.14 -12.44
C ARG A 388 0.24 -7.28 -12.09
N LYS A 389 0.42 -5.99 -11.83
CA LYS A 389 -0.57 -5.15 -11.15
C LYS A 389 -1.55 -4.44 -12.09
N CYS A 390 -1.12 -3.96 -13.25
CA CYS A 390 -1.96 -3.12 -14.10
C CYS A 390 -1.70 -3.39 -15.59
N ASP A 391 -2.51 -2.76 -16.44
CA ASP A 391 -2.17 -2.62 -17.85
C ASP A 391 -1.00 -1.63 -17.99
N ILE A 392 0.19 -2.19 -18.22
CA ILE A 392 1.45 -1.46 -18.08
C ILE A 392 1.87 -0.73 -19.37
N ALA A 393 1.36 -1.17 -20.53
CA ALA A 393 1.70 -0.60 -21.83
C ALA A 393 1.43 0.91 -21.96
N PRO A 394 0.21 1.44 -21.69
CA PRO A 394 -0.04 2.89 -21.73
C PRO A 394 0.86 3.70 -20.81
N ARG A 395 1.28 3.10 -19.69
CA ARG A 395 2.14 3.76 -18.70
C ARG A 395 3.58 3.82 -19.18
N LEU A 396 4.10 2.75 -19.77
CA LEU A 396 5.43 2.78 -20.35
C LEU A 396 5.50 3.71 -21.55
N GLU A 397 4.49 3.73 -22.42
CA GLU A 397 4.40 4.68 -23.53
C GLU A 397 4.52 6.13 -23.02
N PHE A 398 3.74 6.49 -22.00
CA PHE A 398 3.83 7.80 -21.36
C PHE A 398 5.23 8.07 -20.77
N TRP A 399 5.78 7.14 -19.98
CA TRP A 399 7.05 7.36 -19.30
C TRP A 399 8.24 7.39 -20.27
N ILE A 400 8.22 6.58 -21.32
CA ILE A 400 9.24 6.61 -22.38
C ILE A 400 9.21 7.96 -23.08
N GLY A 401 8.02 8.47 -23.44
CA GLY A 401 7.87 9.81 -24.00
C GLY A 401 8.32 10.92 -23.05
N PHE A 402 7.98 10.81 -21.75
CA PHE A 402 8.32 11.81 -20.75
C PHE A 402 9.83 11.90 -20.44
N VAL A 403 10.52 10.75 -20.43
CA VAL A 403 11.98 10.67 -20.15
C VAL A 403 12.82 10.78 -21.42
N GLY A 404 12.18 10.52 -22.55
CA GLY A 404 12.74 10.59 -23.90
C GLY A 404 13.29 9.28 -24.45
N SER A 405 13.37 8.19 -23.67
CA SER A 405 13.75 6.86 -24.18
C SER A 405 13.53 5.75 -23.14
N PHE A 406 13.39 4.51 -23.61
CA PHE A 406 13.32 3.32 -22.76
C PHE A 406 14.62 3.09 -21.96
N ASP A 407 15.79 3.31 -22.55
CA ASP A 407 17.07 3.14 -21.85
C ASP A 407 17.28 4.11 -20.68
N LYS A 408 16.79 5.35 -20.81
CA LYS A 408 16.81 6.31 -19.70
C LYS A 408 15.79 5.96 -18.61
N LEU A 409 14.73 5.22 -18.95
CA LEU A 409 13.73 4.75 -18.00
C LEU A 409 14.20 3.53 -17.21
N LEU A 410 15.03 2.65 -17.78
CA LEU A 410 15.39 1.39 -17.12
C LEU A 410 16.08 1.56 -15.74
N PRO A 411 17.05 2.47 -15.55
CA PRO A 411 17.64 2.73 -14.23
C PRO A 411 16.60 3.23 -13.21
N ALA A 412 15.56 3.93 -13.65
CA ALA A 412 14.47 4.37 -12.80
C ALA A 412 13.72 3.21 -12.16
N VAL A 413 13.33 2.25 -13.00
CA VAL A 413 12.55 1.06 -12.60
C VAL A 413 13.35 0.26 -11.57
N LYS A 414 14.67 0.12 -11.79
CA LYS A 414 15.59 -0.58 -10.88
C LYS A 414 15.71 0.08 -9.51
N LEU A 415 15.66 1.42 -9.45
CA LEU A 415 15.70 2.16 -8.19
C LEU A 415 14.37 2.11 -7.45
N ASN A 416 13.25 2.26 -8.17
CA ASN A 416 11.91 2.21 -7.62
C ASN A 416 10.90 1.91 -8.72
N ASN A 417 10.23 0.75 -8.68
CA ASN A 417 9.23 0.34 -9.66
C ASN A 417 7.79 0.74 -9.29
N GLY A 418 7.57 1.40 -8.14
CA GLY A 418 6.23 1.78 -7.67
C GLY A 418 5.51 2.77 -8.58
N PHE A 419 6.24 3.60 -9.33
CA PHE A 419 5.62 4.57 -10.25
C PHE A 419 4.94 3.91 -11.45
N LEU A 420 5.31 2.67 -11.77
CA LEU A 420 4.74 1.91 -12.89
C LEU A 420 3.26 1.59 -12.71
N VAL A 421 2.73 1.67 -11.49
CA VAL A 421 1.33 1.36 -11.21
C VAL A 421 0.50 2.60 -10.88
N SER A 422 1.13 3.78 -10.84
CA SER A 422 0.43 5.04 -10.60
C SER A 422 -0.57 5.34 -11.71
N ASP A 423 -1.67 5.99 -11.34
CA ASP A 423 -2.67 6.46 -12.29
C ASP A 423 -2.15 7.71 -13.02
N LEU A 424 -2.11 7.66 -14.35
CA LEU A 424 -1.55 8.76 -15.13
C LEU A 424 -2.42 10.01 -15.05
N ASP A 425 -3.73 9.86 -15.14
CA ASP A 425 -4.66 10.98 -15.29
C ASP A 425 -5.03 11.57 -13.93
N ARG A 426 -5.17 10.73 -12.91
CA ARG A 426 -5.58 11.16 -11.57
C ARG A 426 -4.42 11.57 -10.67
N VAL A 427 -3.20 11.12 -10.97
CA VAL A 427 -2.03 11.34 -10.09
C VAL A 427 -0.88 11.97 -10.83
N VAL A 428 -0.35 11.33 -11.88
CA VAL A 428 0.91 11.75 -12.50
C VAL A 428 0.78 13.08 -13.24
N LYS A 429 -0.20 13.21 -14.14
CA LYS A 429 -0.41 14.44 -14.93
C LYS A 429 -0.76 15.65 -14.05
N PRO A 430 -1.66 15.55 -13.05
CA PRO A 430 -1.90 16.65 -12.11
C PRO A 430 -0.64 17.07 -11.34
N ASN A 431 0.19 16.11 -10.90
CA ASN A 431 1.45 16.42 -10.23
C ASN A 431 2.43 17.13 -11.17
N ILE A 432 2.53 16.71 -12.43
CA ILE A 432 3.36 17.39 -13.43
C ILE A 432 2.87 18.83 -13.63
N ALA A 433 1.57 19.03 -13.84
CA ALA A 433 0.97 20.34 -14.02
C ALA A 433 1.24 21.26 -12.82
N LEU A 434 1.03 20.77 -11.60
CA LEU A 434 1.32 21.52 -10.37
C LEU A 434 2.80 21.93 -10.28
N LEU A 435 3.74 21.05 -10.67
CA LEU A 435 5.16 21.39 -10.67
C LEU A 435 5.52 22.40 -11.77
N GLN A 436 4.83 22.36 -12.91
CA GLN A 436 4.96 23.39 -13.94
C GLN A 436 4.42 24.75 -13.49
N GLU A 437 3.30 24.78 -12.75
CA GLU A 437 2.79 25.98 -12.07
C GLU A 437 3.78 26.50 -11.00
N CYS A 438 4.64 25.63 -10.48
CA CYS A 438 5.75 26.01 -9.62
C CYS A 438 7.00 26.49 -10.39
N GLY A 439 6.93 26.64 -11.71
CA GLY A 439 8.02 27.16 -12.54
C GLY A 439 9.04 26.10 -12.99
N LEU A 440 8.78 24.81 -12.77
CA LEU A 440 9.68 23.75 -13.24
C LEU A 440 9.36 23.37 -14.69
N SER A 441 10.38 23.32 -15.52
CA SER A 441 10.24 22.78 -16.88
C SER A 441 10.02 21.27 -16.86
N VAL A 442 9.41 20.73 -17.93
CA VAL A 442 9.24 19.27 -18.13
C VAL A 442 10.58 18.54 -18.01
N CYS A 443 11.66 19.13 -18.55
CA CYS A 443 13.01 18.57 -18.48
C CYS A 443 13.53 18.51 -17.03
N GLU A 444 13.29 19.55 -16.23
CA GLU A 444 13.68 19.55 -14.82
C GLU A 444 12.87 18.56 -13.99
N ILE A 445 11.57 18.44 -14.25
CA ILE A 445 10.72 17.44 -13.61
C ILE A 445 11.21 16.03 -13.96
N ALA A 446 11.53 15.75 -15.22
CA ALA A 446 12.11 14.48 -15.66
C ALA A 446 13.51 14.22 -15.08
N LYS A 447 14.28 15.26 -14.74
CA LYS A 447 15.57 15.13 -14.05
C LYS A 447 15.40 14.91 -12.54
N LEU A 448 14.39 15.54 -11.92
CA LEU A 448 14.04 15.33 -10.51
C LEU A 448 13.67 13.88 -10.22
N THR A 449 12.97 13.26 -11.16
CA THR A 449 12.53 11.86 -11.03
C THR A 449 13.72 10.90 -11.04
N ARG A 450 14.85 11.21 -11.70
CA ARG A 450 16.05 10.34 -11.77
C ARG A 450 16.58 9.85 -10.41
N LEU A 451 16.27 10.54 -9.31
CA LEU A 451 16.74 10.17 -7.96
C LEU A 451 15.62 9.70 -7.01
N LYS A 452 14.34 9.87 -7.35
CA LYS A 452 13.16 9.36 -6.58
C LYS A 452 11.86 9.60 -7.38
N TRP A 453 11.60 8.73 -8.37
CA TRP A 453 10.40 8.70 -9.23
C TRP A 453 9.06 8.80 -8.50
N SER A 454 9.05 8.42 -7.23
CA SER A 454 7.88 8.42 -6.37
C SER A 454 7.21 9.78 -6.18
N VAL A 455 7.88 10.93 -6.39
CA VAL A 455 7.23 12.25 -6.19
C VAL A 455 6.01 12.40 -7.10
N LEU A 456 6.13 12.03 -8.38
CA LEU A 456 5.01 12.08 -9.33
C LEU A 456 3.94 11.02 -9.06
N SER A 457 4.26 10.03 -8.22
CA SER A 457 3.37 8.94 -7.82
C SER A 457 2.68 9.18 -6.47
N LEU A 458 3.01 10.26 -5.76
CA LEU A 458 2.32 10.67 -4.53
C LEU A 458 0.95 11.22 -4.87
N SER A 459 0.01 11.18 -3.92
CA SER A 459 -1.30 11.82 -4.15
C SER A 459 -1.13 13.32 -4.40
N PRO A 460 -1.93 13.93 -5.29
CA PRO A 460 -1.82 15.35 -5.60
C PRO A 460 -1.91 16.27 -4.38
N GLU A 461 -2.73 15.91 -3.40
CA GLU A 461 -2.88 16.64 -2.14
C GLU A 461 -1.56 16.68 -1.36
N ARG A 462 -0.79 15.59 -1.40
CA ARG A 462 0.50 15.50 -0.72
C ARG A 462 1.55 16.36 -1.41
N VAL A 463 1.60 16.35 -2.74
CA VAL A 463 2.52 17.21 -3.49
C VAL A 463 2.17 18.67 -3.24
N LYS A 464 0.89 19.03 -3.28
CA LYS A 464 0.39 20.37 -2.96
C LYS A 464 0.75 20.81 -1.54
N ALA A 465 0.51 19.96 -0.54
CA ALA A 465 0.90 20.24 0.84
C ALA A 465 2.41 20.47 0.96
N SER A 466 3.22 19.71 0.22
CA SER A 466 4.67 19.86 0.22
C SER A 466 5.11 21.18 -0.40
N VAL A 467 4.49 21.61 -1.50
CA VAL A 467 4.73 22.93 -2.12
C VAL A 467 4.43 24.05 -1.12
N LEU A 468 3.26 24.03 -0.48
CA LEU A 468 2.88 25.01 0.54
C LEU A 468 3.88 25.01 1.72
N CYS A 469 4.37 23.84 2.09
CA CYS A 469 5.35 23.69 3.16
C CYS A 469 6.70 24.35 2.80
N ILE A 470 7.13 24.25 1.53
CA ILE A 470 8.35 24.88 1.03
C ILE A 470 8.22 26.41 1.00
N GLU A 471 7.04 26.93 0.67
CA GLU A 471 6.76 28.36 0.73
C GLU A 471 6.89 28.91 2.16
N LYS A 472 6.43 28.16 3.16
CA LYS A 472 6.62 28.50 4.58
C LYS A 472 8.10 28.49 5.01
N LEU A 473 8.95 27.72 4.32
CA LEU A 473 10.40 27.74 4.51
C LEU A 473 11.08 28.90 3.77
N VAL A 474 10.31 29.81 3.16
CA VAL A 474 10.78 31.01 2.43
C VAL A 474 11.73 30.64 1.28
N VAL A 475 11.48 29.52 0.61
CA VAL A 475 12.21 29.13 -0.61
C VAL A 475 11.39 29.57 -1.83
N PRO A 476 11.87 30.53 -2.64
CA PRO A 476 11.20 30.91 -3.87
C PRO A 476 11.05 29.71 -4.80
N ARG A 477 9.90 29.61 -5.47
CA ARG A 477 9.60 28.55 -6.46
C ARG A 477 10.61 28.54 -7.62
N SER A 478 11.11 29.71 -7.99
CA SER A 478 12.14 29.91 -9.03
C SER A 478 13.56 29.53 -8.59
N SER A 479 13.79 29.22 -7.31
CA SER A 479 15.11 28.86 -6.82
C SER A 479 15.49 27.46 -7.27
N ASP A 480 16.74 27.28 -7.71
CA ASP A 480 17.34 25.96 -7.92
C ASP A 480 17.24 25.05 -6.68
N ARG A 481 17.11 25.64 -5.47
CA ARG A 481 16.95 24.88 -4.23
C ARG A 481 15.57 24.28 -4.07
N PHE A 482 14.53 24.87 -4.68
CA PHE A 482 13.16 24.41 -4.58
C PHE A 482 13.05 22.91 -4.90
N LYS A 483 13.71 22.47 -5.99
CA LYS A 483 13.71 21.08 -6.43
C LYS A 483 14.34 20.12 -5.41
N HIS A 484 15.38 20.57 -4.70
CA HIS A 484 16.05 19.79 -3.66
C HIS A 484 15.22 19.73 -2.37
N VAL A 485 14.59 20.84 -1.99
CA VAL A 485 13.73 20.91 -0.81
C VAL A 485 12.46 20.10 -1.03
N LEU A 486 11.81 20.24 -2.19
CA LEU A 486 10.65 19.45 -2.59
C LEU A 486 10.91 17.94 -2.47
N LYS A 487 12.05 17.49 -3.00
CA LYS A 487 12.46 16.08 -2.92
C LYS A 487 12.47 15.52 -1.48
N SER A 488 12.82 16.35 -0.50
CA SER A 488 12.89 15.96 0.91
C SER A 488 11.57 16.21 1.65
N ALA A 489 10.90 17.32 1.38
CA ALA A 489 9.65 17.73 2.02
C ALA A 489 8.49 16.79 1.71
N CYS A 490 8.44 16.23 0.49
CA CYS A 490 7.38 15.32 0.02
C CYS A 490 7.13 14.09 0.92
N TRP A 491 8.07 13.76 1.81
CA TRP A 491 7.96 12.62 2.72
C TRP A 491 7.47 12.97 4.13
N ASN A 492 7.37 14.25 4.45
CA ASN A 492 6.95 14.75 5.75
C ASN A 492 5.52 15.30 5.64
N SER A 493 4.67 15.05 6.63
CA SER A 493 3.45 15.84 6.79
C SER A 493 3.81 17.23 7.33
N GLU A 494 2.87 18.16 7.24
CA GLU A 494 3.04 19.50 7.82
C GLU A 494 3.38 19.42 9.32
N ASP A 495 2.61 18.65 10.09
CA ASP A 495 2.86 18.42 11.53
C ASP A 495 4.24 17.79 11.79
N MET A 496 4.66 16.84 10.95
CA MET A 496 5.97 16.19 11.09
C MET A 496 7.09 17.19 10.82
N LEU A 497 6.92 18.07 9.83
CA LEU A 497 7.90 19.10 9.56
C LEU A 497 7.95 20.09 10.73
N ALA A 498 6.80 20.58 11.21
CA ALA A 498 6.75 21.51 12.33
C ALA A 498 7.43 20.93 13.58
N MET A 499 7.11 19.70 13.97
CA MET A 499 7.77 19.01 15.09
C MET A 499 9.28 18.85 14.87
N LYS A 500 9.71 18.61 13.62
CA LYS A 500 11.13 18.43 13.29
C LYS A 500 11.89 19.75 13.30
N MET A 501 11.29 20.82 12.78
CA MET A 501 11.84 22.17 12.84
C MET A 501 11.99 22.59 14.30
N GLU A 502 10.98 22.37 15.14
CA GLU A 502 11.04 22.70 16.55
C GLU A 502 12.09 21.89 17.32
N PHE A 503 12.19 20.59 17.02
CA PHE A 503 13.26 19.74 17.55
C PHE A 503 14.65 20.29 17.18
N LEU A 504 14.91 20.55 15.90
CA LEU A 504 16.21 21.07 15.44
C LEU A 504 16.52 22.44 16.03
N ARG A 505 15.52 23.32 16.11
CA ARG A 505 15.63 24.66 16.72
C ARG A 505 16.09 24.56 18.17
N THR A 506 15.44 23.67 18.94
CA THR A 506 15.73 23.46 20.35
C THR A 506 17.10 22.81 20.56
N THR A 507 17.43 21.77 19.79
CA THR A 507 18.71 21.05 19.92
C THR A 507 19.90 21.91 19.51
N LEU A 508 19.75 22.73 18.46
CA LEU A 508 20.82 23.59 17.97
C LEU A 508 20.82 24.98 18.62
N GLY A 509 19.81 25.33 19.42
CA GLY A 509 19.74 26.63 20.11
C GLY A 509 19.71 27.84 19.17
N CYS A 510 19.17 27.70 17.95
CA CYS A 510 19.22 28.75 16.94
C CYS A 510 17.85 29.42 16.70
N SER A 511 17.86 30.61 16.08
CA SER A 511 16.63 31.29 15.66
C SER A 511 15.94 30.53 14.53
N GLU A 512 14.62 30.74 14.39
CA GLU A 512 13.84 30.08 13.36
C GLU A 512 14.35 30.43 11.95
N ASP A 513 14.74 31.67 11.71
CA ASP A 513 15.27 32.12 10.41
C ASP A 513 16.60 31.45 10.06
N LYS A 514 17.51 31.31 11.04
CA LYS A 514 18.79 30.59 10.85
C LYS A 514 18.53 29.13 10.54
N LEU A 515 17.60 28.48 11.24
CA LEU A 515 17.23 27.10 10.97
C LEU A 515 16.62 26.93 9.58
N ARG A 516 15.70 27.81 9.18
CA ARG A 516 15.11 27.79 7.83
C ARG A 516 16.20 27.90 6.77
N ALA A 517 17.14 28.84 6.91
CA ALA A 517 18.27 28.96 6.00
C ALA A 517 19.12 27.68 5.93
N ALA A 518 19.42 27.06 7.08
CA ALA A 518 20.16 25.80 7.16
C ALA A 518 19.43 24.63 6.45
N VAL A 519 18.11 24.50 6.67
CA VAL A 519 17.27 23.49 6.02
C VAL A 519 17.24 23.71 4.50
N CYS A 520 17.20 24.97 4.05
CA CYS A 520 17.25 25.29 2.63
C CYS A 520 18.60 24.92 1.99
N MET A 521 19.71 25.05 2.74
CA MET A 521 21.04 24.63 2.31
C MET A 521 21.20 23.11 2.24
N SER A 522 20.52 22.38 3.13
CA SER A 522 20.67 20.92 3.25
C SER A 522 19.35 20.23 3.58
N PRO A 523 18.39 20.21 2.65
CA PRO A 523 17.05 19.68 2.91
C PRO A 523 17.05 18.17 3.21
N GLN A 524 18.12 17.44 2.89
CA GLN A 524 18.26 16.02 3.21
C GLN A 524 18.20 15.73 4.71
N ILE A 525 18.50 16.71 5.58
CA ILE A 525 18.38 16.53 7.04
C ILE A 525 16.93 16.24 7.44
N LEU A 526 15.95 16.74 6.67
CA LEU A 526 14.53 16.45 6.88
C LEU A 526 14.15 15.00 6.58
N CYS A 527 14.99 14.23 5.90
CA CYS A 527 14.79 12.80 5.66
C CYS A 527 15.33 11.92 6.80
N LEU A 528 16.10 12.49 7.74
CA LEU A 528 16.61 11.76 8.90
C LEU A 528 15.55 11.71 10.00
N SER A 529 15.60 10.66 10.82
CA SER A 529 14.79 10.57 12.03
C SER A 529 15.41 11.45 13.13
N ASN A 530 14.57 11.95 14.05
CA ASN A 530 15.05 12.77 15.16
C ASN A 530 16.09 12.02 16.01
N LYS A 531 15.95 10.70 16.17
CA LYS A 531 16.94 9.86 16.86
C LYS A 531 18.31 9.92 16.19
N ILE A 532 18.36 9.76 14.86
CA ILE A 532 19.62 9.82 14.11
C ILE A 532 20.21 11.23 14.14
N LEU A 533 19.38 12.26 14.03
CA LEU A 533 19.81 13.64 14.14
C LEU A 533 20.41 13.94 15.51
N CYS A 534 19.75 13.54 16.60
CA CYS A 534 20.25 13.68 17.96
C CYS A 534 21.63 13.04 18.10
N GLN A 535 21.77 11.76 17.75
CA GLN A 535 23.05 11.06 17.85
C GLN A 535 24.18 11.73 17.06
N LYS A 536 23.87 12.27 15.88
CA LYS A 536 24.86 13.00 15.07
C LYS A 536 25.24 14.34 15.69
N ILE A 537 24.25 15.10 16.17
CA ILE A 537 24.48 16.41 16.80
C ILE A 537 25.26 16.23 18.11
N ASP A 538 24.85 15.28 18.95
CA ASP A 538 25.52 14.95 20.21
C ASP A 538 26.98 14.55 19.96
N PHE A 539 27.25 13.68 18.98
CA PHE A 539 28.62 13.34 18.61
C PHE A 539 29.44 14.56 18.17
N LEU A 540 28.87 15.42 17.32
CA LEU A 540 29.58 16.61 16.84
C LEU A 540 29.87 17.62 17.95
N ILE A 541 28.97 17.78 18.92
CA ILE A 541 29.14 18.72 20.02
C ILE A 541 30.03 18.12 21.12
N SER A 542 29.72 16.91 21.58
CA SER A 542 30.36 16.31 22.74
C SER A 542 31.72 15.70 22.42
N GLU A 543 31.86 14.99 21.31
CA GLU A 543 33.09 14.26 20.97
C GLU A 543 34.03 15.08 20.07
N VAL A 544 33.45 15.76 19.07
CA VAL A 544 34.24 16.57 18.12
C VAL A 544 34.46 18.00 18.63
N SER A 545 33.70 18.43 19.64
CA SER A 545 33.77 19.78 20.20
C SER A 545 33.44 20.90 19.18
N LEU A 546 32.51 20.63 18.25
CA LEU A 546 31.99 21.67 17.35
C LEU A 546 30.93 22.51 18.03
N GLU A 547 30.97 23.81 17.78
CA GLU A 547 29.93 24.75 18.20
C GLU A 547 28.62 24.49 17.46
N ARG A 548 27.48 24.78 18.12
CA ARG A 548 26.15 24.59 17.52
C ARG A 548 25.97 25.49 16.30
N GLU A 549 26.49 26.72 16.38
CA GLU A 549 26.52 27.71 15.33
C GLU A 549 27.19 27.18 14.06
N PHE A 550 28.32 26.47 14.21
CA PHE A 550 29.01 25.84 13.08
C PHE A 550 28.13 24.81 12.37
N ILE A 551 27.40 23.98 13.13
CA ILE A 551 26.49 22.96 12.58
C ILE A 551 25.33 23.62 11.82
N VAL A 552 24.79 24.72 12.35
CA VAL A 552 23.71 25.51 11.72
C VAL A 552 24.18 26.14 10.40
N GLU A 553 25.41 26.67 10.35
CA GLU A 553 25.99 27.22 9.12
C GLU A 553 26.35 26.15 8.08
N ARG A 554 26.69 24.94 8.54
CA ARG A 554 27.17 23.84 7.69
C ARG A 554 26.36 22.56 7.90
N PRO A 555 25.03 22.59 7.67
CA PRO A 555 24.13 21.45 7.95
C PRO A 555 24.43 20.21 7.09
N TRP A 556 25.22 20.36 6.02
CA TRP A 556 25.70 19.26 5.20
C TRP A 556 26.53 18.23 5.98
N VAL A 557 27.16 18.62 7.10
CA VAL A 557 27.92 17.69 7.97
C VAL A 557 27.03 16.55 8.49
N LEU A 558 25.75 16.84 8.75
CA LEU A 558 24.74 15.86 9.19
C LEU A 558 24.34 14.88 8.07
N GLY A 559 24.74 15.14 6.83
CA GLY A 559 24.50 14.26 5.69
C GLY A 559 25.35 12.99 5.69
N TYR A 560 26.49 12.98 6.38
CA TYR A 560 27.39 11.81 6.41
C TYR A 560 26.93 10.73 7.40
N SER A 561 27.38 9.50 7.17
CA SER A 561 27.10 8.39 8.09
C SER A 561 27.87 8.58 9.38
N LEU A 562 27.18 8.50 10.52
CA LEU A 562 27.80 8.57 11.85
C LEU A 562 28.81 7.43 12.01
N GLU A 563 28.31 6.19 11.91
CA GLU A 563 29.08 4.97 12.17
C GLU A 563 30.14 4.68 11.10
N LYS A 564 29.84 4.92 9.82
CA LYS A 564 30.75 4.51 8.73
C LYS A 564 31.74 5.58 8.31
N ARG A 565 31.52 6.84 8.72
CA ARG A 565 32.35 7.96 8.24
C ARG A 565 32.75 8.93 9.33
N MET A 566 31.81 9.47 10.11
CA MET A 566 32.13 10.49 11.12
C MET A 566 33.00 9.92 12.23
N VAL A 567 32.55 8.84 12.88
CA VAL A 567 33.26 8.18 13.98
C VAL A 567 34.64 7.65 13.52
N PRO A 568 34.76 6.84 12.45
CA PRO A 568 36.06 6.31 12.03
C PRO A 568 37.09 7.39 11.70
N ARG A 569 36.67 8.47 11.02
CA ARG A 569 37.57 9.56 10.66
C ARG A 569 37.98 10.39 11.87
N HIS A 570 37.05 10.63 12.80
CA HIS A 570 37.37 11.31 14.05
C HIS A 570 38.37 10.50 14.88
N SER A 571 38.19 9.19 14.98
CA SER A 571 39.12 8.29 15.69
C SER A 571 40.53 8.33 15.10
N VAL A 572 40.66 8.30 13.77
CA VAL A 572 41.97 8.45 13.09
C VAL A 572 42.62 9.78 13.48
N MET A 573 41.88 10.88 13.40
CA MET A 573 42.42 12.20 13.77
C MET A 573 42.80 12.28 15.25
N LYS A 574 42.01 11.70 16.15
CA LYS A 574 42.32 11.64 17.60
C LYS A 574 43.61 10.85 17.87
N ILE A 575 43.79 9.69 17.24
CA ILE A 575 45.00 8.88 17.35
C ILE A 575 46.23 9.66 16.82
N LEU A 576 46.12 10.29 15.66
CA LEU A 576 47.24 11.05 15.08
C LEU A 576 47.62 12.26 15.94
N ARG A 577 46.66 12.95 16.55
CA ARG A 577 46.95 14.03 17.50
C ARG A 577 47.63 13.51 18.77
N ALA A 578 47.14 12.40 19.34
CA ALA A 578 47.74 11.77 20.52
C ALA A 578 49.19 11.31 20.26
N MET A 579 49.52 10.92 19.03
CA MET A 579 50.87 10.56 18.60
C MET A 579 51.74 11.77 18.20
N GLY A 580 51.23 13.01 18.27
CA GLY A 580 51.94 14.21 17.83
C GLY A 580 52.15 14.31 16.30
N LEU A 581 51.47 13.47 15.52
CA LEU A 581 51.60 13.37 14.06
C LEU A 581 50.66 14.31 13.29
N MET A 582 49.74 14.96 14.00
CA MET A 582 48.77 15.91 13.46
C MET A 582 48.68 17.16 14.35
N LYS A 583 48.63 18.35 13.73
CA LYS A 583 48.41 19.61 14.43
C LYS A 583 46.97 19.73 14.93
N ASP A 584 46.77 20.34 16.09
CA ASP A 584 45.43 20.56 16.67
C ASP A 584 44.52 21.44 15.81
N ALA A 585 45.10 22.36 15.03
CA ALA A 585 44.37 23.25 14.13
C ALA A 585 43.72 22.54 12.92
N VAL A 586 43.96 21.26 12.69
CA VAL A 586 43.33 20.53 11.58
C VAL A 586 41.87 20.23 11.93
N ASP A 587 40.96 20.93 11.25
CA ASP A 587 39.51 20.80 11.43
C ASP A 587 39.00 19.42 10.98
N PHE A 588 38.23 18.77 11.85
CA PHE A 588 37.54 17.50 11.56
C PHE A 588 36.59 17.62 10.37
N SER A 589 35.86 18.73 10.26
CA SER A 589 34.79 18.88 9.26
C SER A 589 35.36 18.89 7.84
N SER A 590 36.57 19.45 7.65
CA SER A 590 37.32 19.41 6.40
C SER A 590 37.65 17.99 5.90
N SER A 591 37.65 17.00 6.80
CA SER A 591 37.96 15.61 6.44
C SER A 591 36.78 14.85 5.85
N LEU A 592 35.54 15.26 6.16
CA LEU A 592 34.31 14.54 5.79
C LEU A 592 34.04 14.48 4.27
N PRO A 593 34.31 15.55 3.48
CA PRO A 593 34.10 15.55 2.04
C PRO A 593 35.02 14.62 1.27
N TYR A 594 36.17 14.21 1.83
CA TYR A 594 37.11 13.37 1.09
C TYR A 594 36.49 12.03 0.70
N SER A 595 36.78 11.60 -0.54
CA SER A 595 36.57 10.23 -0.96
C SER A 595 37.37 9.28 -0.07
N GLU A 596 37.00 8.00 -0.08
CA GLU A 596 37.69 7.01 0.75
C GLU A 596 39.18 6.95 0.41
N LYS A 597 39.49 6.86 -0.88
CA LYS A 597 40.87 6.89 -1.41
C LYS A 597 41.64 8.13 -0.95
N ASN A 598 41.03 9.32 -1.03
CA ASN A 598 41.72 10.57 -0.69
C ASN A 598 41.91 10.71 0.83
N PHE A 599 40.97 10.22 1.63
CA PHE A 599 41.11 10.22 3.08
C PHE A 599 42.28 9.31 3.52
N VAL A 600 42.34 8.08 3.00
CA VAL A 600 43.43 7.13 3.27
C VAL A 600 44.78 7.70 2.85
N ALA A 601 44.88 8.22 1.62
CA ALA A 601 46.12 8.80 1.11
C ALA A 601 46.64 9.99 1.93
N ARG A 602 45.74 10.74 2.58
CA ARG A 602 46.09 11.96 3.31
C ARG A 602 46.32 11.74 4.80
N TYR A 603 45.56 10.84 5.42
CA TYR A 603 45.55 10.68 6.88
C TYR A 603 46.00 9.30 7.37
N ILE A 604 46.27 8.34 6.48
CA ILE A 604 46.67 6.98 6.89
C ILE A 604 48.00 6.61 6.23
N ASP A 605 48.08 6.68 4.89
CA ASP A 605 49.28 6.28 4.14
C ASP A 605 50.58 6.97 4.60
N PRO A 606 50.60 8.29 4.88
CA PRO A 606 51.83 8.96 5.33
C PRO A 606 52.35 8.48 6.69
N TYR A 607 51.50 7.83 7.48
CA TYR A 607 51.80 7.44 8.85
C TYR A 607 51.93 5.92 9.03
N LYS A 608 51.96 5.13 7.94
CA LYS A 608 52.05 3.66 8.02
C LYS A 608 53.20 3.13 8.86
N GLN A 609 54.36 3.80 8.82
CA GLN A 609 55.51 3.38 9.63
C GLN A 609 55.37 3.82 11.10
N ALA A 610 54.85 5.03 11.34
CA ALA A 610 54.70 5.58 12.69
C ALA A 610 53.48 5.03 13.46
N ALA A 611 52.44 4.59 12.75
CA ALA A 611 51.18 4.08 13.29
C ALA A 611 50.69 2.84 12.50
N PRO A 612 51.38 1.69 12.61
CA PRO A 612 51.13 0.52 11.75
C PRO A 612 49.73 -0.09 11.89
N THR A 613 49.07 0.06 13.05
CA THR A 613 47.72 -0.47 13.31
C THR A 613 46.59 0.48 12.90
N LEU A 614 46.91 1.69 12.41
CA LEU A 614 45.92 2.73 12.11
C LEU A 614 44.99 2.33 10.95
N ALA A 615 45.55 1.73 9.90
CA ALA A 615 44.79 1.30 8.73
C ALA A 615 43.79 0.19 9.05
N ASP A 616 44.20 -0.79 9.85
CA ASP A 616 43.35 -1.91 10.26
C ASP A 616 42.25 -1.44 11.21
N SER A 617 42.61 -0.57 12.16
CA SER A 617 41.68 0.05 13.11
C SER A 617 40.62 0.89 12.38
N TYR A 618 41.02 1.68 11.37
CA TYR A 618 40.10 2.44 10.54
C TYR A 618 39.17 1.53 9.71
N THR A 619 39.71 0.47 9.10
CA THR A 619 38.93 -0.48 8.31
C THR A 619 37.89 -1.22 9.18
N ALA A 620 38.28 -1.64 10.39
CA ALA A 620 37.39 -2.26 11.37
C ALA A 620 36.28 -1.29 11.82
N ALA A 621 36.63 -0.04 12.09
CA ALA A 621 35.70 1.02 12.44
C ALA A 621 34.66 1.27 11.33
N CYS A 622 35.09 1.38 10.07
CA CYS A 622 34.20 1.54 8.92
C CYS A 622 33.25 0.34 8.71
N ALA A 623 33.66 -0.86 9.13
CA ALA A 623 32.84 -2.07 9.11
C ALA A 623 31.86 -2.16 10.30
N GLY A 624 31.85 -1.19 11.22
CA GLY A 624 31.02 -1.19 12.43
C GLY A 624 31.54 -2.12 13.53
N LYS A 625 32.80 -2.57 13.44
CA LYS A 625 33.48 -3.42 14.42
C LYS A 625 34.46 -2.58 15.23
N MET A 626 33.96 -1.67 16.06
CA MET A 626 34.83 -0.91 16.95
C MET A 626 35.29 -1.83 18.10
N PRO A 627 36.60 -2.02 18.32
CA PRO A 627 37.08 -2.72 19.50
C PRO A 627 36.77 -1.89 20.76
N ALA A 628 36.33 -2.56 21.82
CA ALA A 628 35.98 -1.97 23.12
C ALA A 628 37.16 -1.27 23.84
N GLN A 629 38.37 -1.32 23.28
CA GLN A 629 39.60 -0.79 23.90
C GLN A 629 39.95 0.64 23.48
N VAL A 630 39.14 1.30 22.65
CA VAL A 630 39.20 2.77 22.50
C VAL A 630 37.98 3.35 23.21
N HIS A 631 37.92 3.15 24.52
CA HIS A 631 37.11 4.02 25.36
C HIS A 631 37.74 5.42 25.31
N LEU A 632 36.85 6.36 24.98
CA LEU A 632 37.02 7.78 24.78
C LEU A 632 37.88 8.48 25.83
#